data_AF-A0AB74M7U1-F1
#
_entry.id   AF-A0AB74M7U1-F1
#
_cell.length_a   1.000
_cell.length_b   1.000
_cell.length_c   1.000
_cell.angle_alpha   90.00
_cell.angle_beta   90.00
_cell.angle_gamma   90.00
#
_symmetry.space_group_name_H-M   'P 1'
#
loop_
_entity.id
_entity.type
_entity.pdbx_description
1 polymer ?
#
loop_
_entity_poly.entity_id
_entity_poly.type
_entity_poly.pdbx_seq_one_letter_code
_entity_poly.pdbx_strand_id
1 'polypeptide(L)'
;DGGSVVFPPVLVQMLDRLESEILADRVSEESRRWLASCGLTVEQMQNQMDPVYTPARKIHLYHCDHRGLPLALVSTEGATEWCAEYDEWGNLLNEENPHQLQQLIRLPGQQYDEESGLYY
;
A
#
# COMPACT_ATOMS: atom_id res chain seq x y z
N ASP A 1 -31.73 7.97 -10.85
CA ASP A 1 -32.30 6.70 -10.37
C ASP A 1 -31.53 5.51 -10.92
N GLY A 2 -30.37 5.23 -10.35
CA GLY A 2 -29.57 4.05 -10.71
C GLY A 2 -30.05 2.86 -9.89
N GLY A 3 -30.90 2.02 -10.47
CA GLY A 3 -31.31 0.77 -9.83
C GLY A 3 -30.08 -0.07 -9.54
N SER A 4 -29.92 -0.50 -8.28
CA SER A 4 -28.93 -1.50 -7.89
C SER A 4 -29.17 -2.76 -8.73
N VAL A 5 -28.30 -2.99 -9.71
CA VAL A 5 -28.29 -4.25 -10.46
C VAL A 5 -27.65 -5.28 -9.54
N VAL A 6 -28.46 -6.20 -9.02
CA VAL A 6 -27.97 -7.34 -8.26
C VAL A 6 -27.71 -8.48 -9.23
N PHE A 7 -26.45 -8.84 -9.41
CA PHE A 7 -26.08 -10.00 -10.21
C PHE A 7 -26.40 -11.31 -9.48
N PRO A 8 -26.81 -12.38 -10.20
CA PRO A 8 -26.97 -13.70 -9.60
C PRO A 8 -25.64 -14.20 -8.99
N PRO A 9 -25.65 -14.91 -7.84
CA PRO A 9 -24.42 -15.36 -7.17
C PRO A 9 -23.49 -16.19 -8.05
N VAL A 10 -24.07 -17.04 -8.91
CA VAL A 10 -23.30 -17.86 -9.87
C VAL A 10 -22.53 -17.00 -10.85
N LEU A 11 -23.12 -15.90 -11.33
CA LEU A 11 -22.48 -15.01 -12.29
C LEU A 11 -21.32 -14.25 -11.63
N VAL A 12 -21.51 -13.78 -10.39
CA VAL A 12 -20.44 -13.16 -9.59
C VAL A 12 -19.27 -14.11 -9.42
N GLN A 13 -19.52 -15.36 -9.01
CA GLN A 13 -18.46 -16.36 -8.85
C GLN A 13 -17.68 -16.64 -10.15
N MET A 14 -18.37 -16.66 -11.29
CA MET A 14 -17.72 -16.84 -12.59
C MET A 14 -16.84 -15.65 -12.95
N LEU A 15 -17.31 -14.42 -12.69
CA LEU A 15 -16.54 -13.20 -12.91
C LEU A 15 -15.32 -13.12 -11.98
N ASP A 16 -15.48 -13.40 -10.69
CA ASP A 16 -14.39 -13.40 -9.72
C ASP A 16 -13.31 -14.43 -10.10
N ARG A 17 -13.72 -15.61 -10.59
CA ARG A 17 -12.80 -16.63 -11.10
C ARG A 17 -12.06 -16.13 -12.34
N LEU A 18 -12.78 -15.57 -13.30
CA LEU A 18 -12.18 -15.06 -14.54
C LEU A 18 -11.20 -13.92 -14.27
N GLU A 19 -11.56 -12.99 -13.38
CA GLU A 19 -10.67 -11.90 -12.94
C GLU A 19 -9.38 -12.47 -12.36
N SER A 20 -9.49 -13.40 -11.41
CA SER A 20 -8.33 -14.05 -10.79
C SER A 20 -7.44 -14.78 -11.81
N GLU A 21 -8.06 -15.46 -12.78
CA GLU A 21 -7.37 -16.16 -13.86
C GLU A 21 -6.64 -15.20 -14.82
N ILE A 22 -7.25 -14.07 -15.14
CA ILE A 22 -6.65 -13.01 -15.97
C ILE A 22 -5.46 -12.38 -15.24
N LEU A 23 -5.62 -12.03 -13.95
CA LEU A 23 -4.55 -11.45 -13.14
C LEU A 23 -3.36 -12.40 -12.99
N ALA A 24 -3.61 -13.71 -12.97
CA ALA A 24 -2.58 -14.73 -12.88
C ALA A 24 -1.95 -15.09 -14.24
N ASP A 25 -2.42 -14.50 -15.34
CA ASP A 25 -2.07 -14.86 -16.73
C ASP A 25 -2.27 -16.37 -17.02
N ARG A 26 -3.35 -16.95 -16.47
CA ARG A 26 -3.65 -18.39 -16.52
C ARG A 26 -5.15 -18.65 -16.75
N VAL A 27 -5.71 -18.06 -17.80
CA VAL A 27 -7.14 -18.25 -18.16
C VAL A 27 -7.44 -19.68 -18.58
N SER A 28 -8.41 -20.29 -17.91
CA SER A 28 -8.81 -21.67 -18.15
C SER A 28 -9.58 -21.82 -19.47
N GLU A 29 -9.55 -23.02 -20.06
CA GLU A 29 -10.34 -23.34 -21.25
C GLU A 29 -11.85 -23.17 -21.02
N GLU A 30 -12.32 -23.42 -19.80
CA GLU A 30 -13.72 -23.21 -19.43
C GLU A 30 -14.09 -21.72 -19.51
N SER A 31 -13.29 -20.85 -18.92
CA SER A 31 -13.48 -19.40 -18.98
C SER A 31 -13.35 -18.85 -20.41
N ARG A 32 -12.43 -19.38 -21.22
CA ARG A 32 -12.30 -19.03 -22.66
C ARG A 32 -13.56 -19.39 -23.45
N ARG A 33 -14.12 -20.59 -23.22
CA ARG A 33 -15.37 -21.02 -23.88
C ARG A 33 -16.55 -20.17 -23.44
N TRP A 34 -16.63 -19.84 -22.15
CA TRP A 34 -17.67 -18.96 -21.65
C TRP A 34 -17.60 -17.56 -22.29
N LEU A 35 -16.41 -16.94 -22.31
CA LEU A 35 -16.19 -15.67 -23.01
C LEU A 35 -16.57 -15.75 -24.49
N ALA A 36 -16.15 -16.81 -25.19
CA ALA A 36 -16.51 -17.01 -26.59
C ALA A 36 -18.02 -17.16 -26.80
N SER A 37 -18.74 -17.80 -25.87
CA SER A 37 -20.21 -17.89 -25.91
C SER A 37 -20.90 -16.53 -25.73
N CYS A 38 -20.22 -15.60 -25.04
CA CYS A 38 -20.64 -14.22 -24.89
C CYS A 38 -20.14 -13.30 -26.03
N GLY A 39 -19.36 -13.82 -26.98
CA GLY A 39 -18.76 -13.03 -28.06
C GLY A 39 -17.59 -12.15 -27.61
N LEU A 40 -16.97 -12.46 -26.48
CA LEU A 40 -15.86 -11.71 -25.90
C LEU A 40 -14.54 -12.48 -26.01
N THR A 41 -13.43 -11.75 -26.08
CA THR A 41 -12.07 -12.30 -25.96
C THR A 41 -11.47 -12.01 -24.58
N VAL A 42 -10.42 -12.73 -24.21
CA VAL A 42 -9.66 -12.46 -22.97
C VAL A 42 -9.06 -11.05 -23.00
N GLU A 43 -8.53 -10.62 -24.14
CA GLU A 43 -7.96 -9.28 -24.33
C GLU A 43 -9.01 -8.18 -24.14
N GLN A 44 -10.22 -8.36 -24.66
CA GLN A 44 -11.32 -7.42 -24.44
C GLN A 44 -11.70 -7.32 -22.96
N MET A 45 -11.73 -8.46 -22.24
CA MET A 45 -12.01 -8.47 -20.81
C MET A 45 -10.87 -7.81 -20.01
N GLN A 46 -9.61 -8.11 -20.34
CA GLN A 46 -8.43 -7.47 -19.74
C GLN A 46 -8.48 -5.95 -19.86
N ASN A 47 -8.88 -5.43 -21.02
CA ASN A 47 -9.00 -3.99 -21.27
C ASN A 47 -10.17 -3.32 -20.52
N GLN A 48 -11.13 -4.09 -19.98
CA GLN A 48 -12.24 -3.58 -19.16
C GLN A 48 -11.95 -3.63 -17.66
N MET A 49 -10.92 -4.36 -17.23
CA MET A 49 -10.57 -4.46 -15.83
C MET A 49 -9.94 -3.16 -15.34
N ASP A 50 -10.26 -2.80 -14.10
CA ASP A 50 -9.53 -1.75 -13.41
C ASP A 50 -8.06 -2.18 -13.25
N PRO A 51 -7.11 -1.26 -13.44
CA PRO A 51 -5.70 -1.58 -13.24
C PRO A 51 -5.49 -2.01 -11.78
N VAL A 52 -4.75 -3.10 -11.58
CA VAL A 52 -4.37 -3.55 -10.24
C VAL A 52 -3.65 -2.40 -9.54
N TYR A 53 -4.22 -1.93 -8.44
CA TYR A 53 -3.56 -0.94 -7.60
C TYR A 53 -2.31 -1.57 -6.97
N THR A 54 -1.15 -1.22 -7.51
CA THR A 54 0.13 -1.51 -6.87
C THR A 54 0.60 -0.22 -6.21
N PRO A 55 0.47 -0.09 -4.87
CA PRO A 55 0.92 1.12 -4.21
C PRO A 55 2.42 1.31 -4.46
N ALA A 56 2.80 2.51 -4.90
CA ALA A 56 4.20 2.88 -4.96
C ALA A 56 4.77 2.80 -3.53
N ARG A 57 5.81 1.97 -3.35
CA ARG A 57 6.49 1.83 -2.06
C ARG A 57 7.70 2.76 -2.06
N LYS A 58 7.72 3.72 -1.14
CA LYS A 58 8.93 4.50 -0.83
C LYS A 58 9.64 3.85 0.35
N ILE A 59 10.94 3.63 0.24
CA ILE A 59 11.75 2.98 1.27
C ILE A 59 12.68 4.02 1.89
N HIS A 60 12.70 4.04 3.22
CA HIS A 60 13.66 4.80 4.01
C HIS A 60 14.35 3.89 5.02
N LEU A 61 15.62 4.15 5.26
CA LEU A 61 16.44 3.51 6.27
C LEU A 61 16.48 4.38 7.52
N TYR A 62 16.23 3.76 8.67
CA TYR A 62 16.34 4.41 9.96
C TYR A 62 17.80 4.47 10.40
N HIS A 63 18.28 5.68 10.67
CA HIS A 63 19.51 5.89 11.42
C HIS A 63 19.13 6.23 12.86
N CYS A 64 19.48 5.35 13.79
CA CYS A 64 19.15 5.50 15.21
C CYS A 64 20.41 5.74 16.06
N ASP A 65 20.22 6.38 17.21
CA ASP A 65 21.23 6.42 18.27
C ASP A 65 21.35 5.07 19.00
N HIS A 66 22.24 5.01 20.01
CA HIS A 66 22.48 3.80 20.81
C HIS A 66 21.29 3.37 21.68
N ARG A 67 20.30 4.24 21.93
CA ARG A 67 19.04 3.92 22.62
C ARG A 67 17.99 3.37 21.66
N GLY A 68 18.26 3.44 20.36
CA GLY A 68 17.32 3.09 19.29
C GLY A 68 16.42 4.25 18.87
N LEU A 69 16.70 5.49 19.32
CA LEU A 69 15.93 6.66 18.95
C LEU A 69 16.22 7.08 17.50
N PRO A 70 15.22 7.19 16.62
CA PRO A 70 15.39 7.66 15.25
C PRO A 70 15.96 9.06 15.19
N LEU A 71 17.13 9.24 14.57
CA LEU A 71 17.74 10.56 14.33
C LEU A 71 17.55 11.02 12.88
N ALA A 72 17.45 10.07 11.93
CA ALA A 72 17.25 10.40 10.53
C ALA A 72 16.54 9.28 9.75
N LEU A 73 15.83 9.68 8.68
CA LEU A 73 15.37 8.81 7.61
C LEU A 73 16.20 9.08 6.36
N VAL A 74 16.87 8.03 5.89
CA VAL A 74 17.76 8.09 4.74
C VAL A 74 17.11 7.38 3.56
N SER A 75 17.06 8.03 2.40
CA SER A 75 16.54 7.42 1.17
C SER A 75 17.47 6.30 0.68
N THR A 76 17.02 5.51 -0.28
CA THR A 76 17.84 4.48 -0.93
C THR A 76 19.05 5.04 -1.67
N GLU A 77 19.02 6.32 -2.00
CA GLU A 77 20.10 7.07 -2.66
C GLU A 77 21.08 7.69 -1.65
N GLY A 78 20.86 7.50 -0.34
CA GLY A 78 21.72 8.03 0.72
C GLY A 78 21.40 9.46 1.14
N ALA A 79 20.30 10.05 0.66
CA ALA A 79 19.89 11.40 1.05
C ALA A 79 19.13 11.37 2.38
N THR A 80 19.48 12.27 3.31
CA THR A 80 18.67 12.50 4.51
C THR A 80 17.42 13.29 4.12
N GLU A 81 16.26 12.65 4.21
CA GLU A 81 14.96 13.26 3.85
C GLU A 81 14.15 13.68 5.07
N TRP A 82 14.56 13.25 6.26
CA TRP A 82 14.04 13.67 7.56
C TRP A 82 15.14 13.54 8.60
N CYS A 83 15.26 14.49 9.52
CA CYS A 83 16.07 14.34 10.72
C CYS A 83 15.46 15.06 11.92
N ALA A 84 15.84 14.60 13.10
CA ALA A 84 15.41 15.17 14.35
C ALA A 84 16.52 15.15 15.40
N GLU A 85 16.52 16.18 16.24
CA GLU A 85 17.38 16.28 17.41
C GLU A 85 16.52 16.15 18.66
N TYR A 86 17.04 15.40 19.63
CA TYR A 86 16.34 15.11 20.88
C TYR A 86 17.22 15.41 22.08
N ASP A 87 16.59 15.76 23.20
CA ASP A 87 17.29 15.84 24.48
C ASP A 87 17.59 14.44 25.08
N GLU A 88 18.21 14.44 26.26
CA GLU A 88 18.58 13.24 27.00
C GLU A 88 17.36 12.38 27.41
N TRP A 89 16.16 12.97 27.46
CA TRP A 89 14.91 12.31 27.81
C TRP A 89 14.07 11.90 26.58
N GLY A 90 14.53 12.22 25.37
CA GLY A 90 13.84 11.87 24.12
C GLY A 90 12.79 12.89 23.69
N ASN A 91 12.76 14.08 24.28
CA ASN A 91 11.90 15.17 23.81
C ASN A 91 12.49 15.80 22.54
N LEU A 92 11.63 16.10 21.57
CA LEU A 92 12.03 16.71 20.31
C LEU A 92 12.51 18.15 20.53
N LEU A 93 13.73 18.46 20.13
CA LEU A 93 14.32 19.80 20.18
C LEU A 93 14.21 20.52 18.83
N ASN A 94 14.48 19.79 17.74
CA ASN A 94 14.43 20.29 16.39
C ASN A 94 14.05 19.18 15.40
N GLU A 95 13.42 19.55 14.29
CA GLU A 95 13.07 18.65 13.20
C GLU A 95 13.26 19.34 11.84
N GLU A 96 13.92 18.67 10.91
CA GLU A 96 13.93 19.03 9.50
C GLU A 96 13.15 17.97 8.71
N ASN A 97 12.01 18.37 8.15
CA ASN A 97 11.10 17.48 7.42
C ASN A 97 10.59 18.14 6.11
N PRO A 98 11.48 18.39 5.12
CA PRO A 98 11.10 19.06 3.88
C PRO A 98 10.08 18.28 3.04
N HIS A 99 9.99 16.97 3.26
CA HIS A 99 9.11 16.07 2.51
C HIS A 99 7.83 15.67 3.28
N GLN A 100 7.58 16.27 4.45
CA GLN A 100 6.42 15.98 5.30
C GLN A 100 6.24 14.47 5.56
N LEU A 101 7.36 13.77 5.76
CA LEU A 101 7.36 12.35 6.08
C LEU A 101 6.70 12.10 7.43
N GLN A 102 5.85 11.08 7.48
CA GLN A 102 5.25 10.62 8.72
C GLN A 102 6.19 9.64 9.42
N GLN A 103 6.81 10.10 10.50
CA GLN A 103 7.71 9.32 11.34
C GLN A 103 7.08 9.18 12.74
N LEU A 104 6.50 8.02 13.03
CA LEU A 104 5.80 7.76 14.31
C LEU A 104 6.63 6.95 15.30
N ILE A 105 7.69 6.27 14.85
CA ILE A 105 8.49 5.38 15.69
C ILE A 105 9.37 6.24 16.63
N ARG A 106 9.48 5.88 17.90
CA ARG A 106 10.38 6.53 18.87
C ARG A 106 11.40 5.52 19.35
N LEU A 107 11.50 5.31 20.67
CA LEU A 107 12.34 4.24 21.21
C LEU A 107 11.85 2.86 20.73
N PRO A 108 12.68 1.82 20.80
CA PRO A 108 12.30 0.47 20.38
C PRO A 108 10.97 0.03 21.02
N GLY A 109 9.99 -0.30 20.18
CA GLY A 109 8.66 -0.70 20.61
C GLY A 109 7.70 0.46 20.89
N GLN A 110 8.14 1.72 20.79
CA GLN A 110 7.31 2.90 21.02
C GLN A 110 6.83 3.55 19.72
N GLN A 111 5.53 3.82 19.66
CA GLN A 111 4.90 4.68 18.64
C GLN A 111 4.32 5.93 19.29
N TYR A 112 4.58 7.08 18.67
CA TYR A 112 3.94 8.34 19.03
C TYR A 112 2.51 8.34 18.50
N ASP A 113 1.56 8.59 19.41
CA ASP A 113 0.17 8.83 19.10
C ASP A 113 -0.14 10.32 19.23
N GLU A 114 -0.51 10.96 18.12
CA GLU A 114 -0.85 12.38 18.09
C GLU A 114 -2.15 12.67 18.86
N GLU A 115 -3.09 11.72 18.94
CA GLU A 115 -4.38 11.93 19.61
C GLU A 115 -4.21 12.08 21.13
N SER A 116 -3.38 11.23 21.74
CA SER A 116 -3.12 11.27 23.19
C SER A 116 -1.87 12.06 23.59
N GLY A 117 -0.95 12.30 22.67
CA GLY A 117 0.37 12.85 22.96
C GLY A 117 1.29 11.89 23.73
N LEU A 118 0.95 10.59 23.76
CA LEU A 118 1.68 9.55 24.49
C LEU A 118 2.50 8.66 23.54
N TYR A 119 3.39 7.88 24.15
CA TYR A 119 4.20 6.87 23.48
C TYR A 119 3.76 5.48 23.97
N TYR A 120 3.35 4.61 23.04
CA TYR A 120 2.89 3.24 23.32
C TYR A 120 3.88 2.19 22.82
#